data_AF-A0A7X7KCA6-F1
#
_entry.id   AF-A0A7X7KCA6-F1
#
_cell.length_a   1.000
_cell.length_b   1.000
_cell.length_c   1.000
_cell.angle_alpha   90.00
_cell.angle_beta   90.00
_cell.angle_gamma   90.00
#
_symmetry.space_group_name_H-M   'P 1'
#
loop_
_entity.id
_entity.type
_entity.pdbx_description
1 polymer ?
#
loop_
_entity_poly.entity_id
_entity_poly.type
_entity_poly.pdbx_seq_one_letter_code
_entity_poly.pdbx_strand_id
1 'polypeptide(L)'
;MVVTRPRAVKWYCPFADQREFPSGHRYCINVYTGCEHRCQYCYVTGCIAAEHNCKNRFRHDLCKDLEALEAYDVPPAPVHLSNSTDPLQPLEQ
;
A
#
# COMPACT_ATOMS: atom_id res chain seq x y z
N MET A 1 7.42 -24.11 -2.34
CA MET A 1 6.83 -22.97 -1.62
C MET A 1 6.04 -22.14 -2.63
N VAL A 2 4.75 -21.89 -2.41
CA VAL A 2 3.94 -21.10 -3.36
C VAL A 2 4.21 -19.63 -3.09
N VAL A 3 4.76 -18.92 -4.08
CA VAL A 3 4.98 -17.47 -3.99
C VAL A 3 3.62 -16.78 -3.87
N THR A 4 3.34 -16.19 -2.71
CA THR A 4 2.15 -15.36 -2.50
C THR A 4 2.44 -13.92 -2.91
N ARG A 5 1.64 -13.35 -3.81
CA ARG A 5 1.74 -11.93 -4.13
C ARG A 5 1.11 -11.08 -3.01
N PRO A 6 1.77 -9.99 -2.57
CA PRO A 6 1.20 -9.08 -1.58
C PRO A 6 -0.08 -8.43 -2.11
N ARG A 7 -1.09 -8.29 -1.25
CA ARG A 7 -2.44 -7.82 -1.61
C ARG A 7 -2.66 -6.40 -1.11
N ALA A 8 -2.66 -6.23 0.21
CA ALA A 8 -2.84 -4.97 0.93
C ALA A 8 -1.51 -4.44 1.47
N VAL A 9 -0.67 -5.30 2.06
CA VAL A 9 0.62 -4.92 2.66
C VAL A 9 1.72 -5.09 1.61
N LYS A 10 2.23 -3.97 1.08
CA LYS A 10 3.26 -3.97 0.04
C LYS A 10 4.59 -3.51 0.59
N TRP A 11 5.69 -3.94 -0.03
CA TRP A 11 7.00 -3.37 0.26
C TRP A 11 7.10 -1.96 -0.31
N TYR A 12 7.61 -1.04 0.51
CA TYR A 12 7.86 0.33 0.10
C TYR A 12 9.32 0.48 -0.30
N CYS A 13 9.58 0.51 -1.62
CA CYS A 13 10.88 0.84 -2.19
C CYS A 13 10.76 2.14 -3.00
N PRO A 14 11.07 3.31 -2.42
CA PRO A 14 10.90 4.60 -3.12
C PRO A 14 11.78 4.71 -4.37
N PHE A 15 12.86 3.94 -4.45
CA PHE A 15 13.81 3.94 -5.57
C PHE A 15 13.65 2.76 -6.53
N ALA A 16 12.66 1.88 -6.28
CA ALA A 16 12.38 0.68 -7.07
C ALA A 16 13.59 -0.26 -7.31
N ASP A 17 14.68 -0.14 -6.55
CA ASP A 17 15.88 -0.97 -6.69
C ASP A 17 15.62 -2.43 -6.31
N GLN A 18 14.75 -2.67 -5.31
CA GLN A 18 14.29 -3.98 -4.80
C GLN A 18 15.39 -4.99 -4.39
N ARG A 19 16.66 -4.70 -4.68
CA ARG A 19 17.87 -5.47 -4.34
C ARG A 19 18.50 -4.93 -3.05
N GLU A 20 18.57 -3.61 -2.93
CA GLU A 20 18.95 -2.90 -1.72
C GLU A 20 17.86 -1.92 -1.30
N PHE A 21 17.70 -1.76 0.01
CA PHE A 21 16.83 -0.75 0.60
C PHE A 21 17.71 0.19 1.42
N PRO A 22 18.31 1.24 0.79
CA PRO A 22 19.27 2.13 1.45
C PRO A 22 18.71 2.79 2.72
N SER A 23 17.39 2.85 2.80
CA SER A 23 16.66 3.52 3.85
C SER A 23 16.00 2.53 4.84
N GLY A 24 16.23 1.22 4.67
CA GLY A 24 15.68 0.14 5.48
C GLY A 24 14.36 -0.44 4.96
N HIS A 25 14.01 -1.64 5.44
CA HIS A 25 12.75 -2.32 5.15
C HIS A 25 11.58 -1.46 5.65
N ARG A 26 10.60 -1.21 4.79
CA ARG A 26 9.31 -0.60 5.15
C ARG A 26 8.16 -1.21 4.38
N TYR A 27 6.98 -1.18 5.00
CA TYR A 27 5.73 -1.50 4.34
C TYR A 27 4.97 -0.25 3.95
N CYS A 28 4.11 -0.38 2.95
CA CYS A 28 3.06 0.59 2.65
C CYS A 28 1.71 -0.10 2.54
N ILE A 29 0.68 0.60 3.02
CA ILE A 29 -0.71 0.19 2.94
C ILE A 29 -1.50 1.37 2.37
N ASN A 30 -2.27 1.14 1.31
CA ASN A 30 -3.24 2.12 0.79
C ASN A 30 -4.64 1.56 1.00
N VAL A 31 -5.50 2.30 1.70
CA VAL A 31 -6.90 1.90 1.96
C VAL A 31 -7.78 2.13 0.73
N TYR A 32 -7.48 3.20 0.00
CA TYR A 32 -8.23 3.63 -1.17
C TYR A 32 -7.51 3.27 -2.48
N THR A 33 -8.26 3.37 -3.58
CA THR A 33 -7.72 3.56 -4.93
C THR A 33 -8.01 4.99 -5.35
N GLY A 34 -7.11 5.66 -6.05
CA GLY A 34 -7.31 7.05 -6.47
C GLY A 34 -7.30 8.06 -5.32
N CYS A 35 -7.40 9.35 -5.65
CA CYS A 35 -7.56 10.43 -4.68
C CYS A 35 -8.44 11.55 -5.27
N GLU A 36 -9.40 12.05 -4.48
CA GLU A 36 -10.33 13.12 -4.89
C GLU A 36 -9.66 14.49 -5.12
N HIS A 37 -8.57 14.78 -4.40
CA HIS A 37 -8.03 16.14 -4.27
C HIS A 37 -7.53 16.80 -5.57
N ARG A 38 -7.24 16.04 -6.63
CA ARG A 38 -6.80 16.53 -7.96
C ARG A 38 -5.69 17.60 -7.91
N CYS A 39 -4.73 17.48 -6.98
CA CYS A 39 -3.66 18.46 -6.83
C CYS A 39 -2.81 18.55 -8.11
N GLN A 40 -2.56 19.77 -8.59
CA GLN A 40 -1.72 20.02 -9.78
C GLN A 40 -0.27 19.52 -9.60
N TYR A 41 0.20 19.43 -8.36
CA TYR A 41 1.54 18.98 -8.00
C TYR A 41 1.60 17.53 -7.51
N CYS A 42 0.52 16.75 -7.62
CA CYS A 42 0.48 15.40 -7.09
C CYS A 42 1.49 14.51 -7.84
N TYR A 43 2.46 13.98 -7.09
CA TYR A 43 3.53 13.13 -7.63
C TYR A 43 3.02 11.78 -8.17
N VAL A 44 1.79 11.41 -7.80
CA VAL A 44 1.14 10.15 -8.19
C VAL A 44 0.26 10.33 -9.44
N THR A 45 0.08 11.57 -9.91
CA THR A 45 -0.72 11.88 -11.10
C THR A 45 -0.26 11.05 -12.29
N GLY A 46 -1.18 10.32 -12.93
CA GLY A 46 -0.88 9.43 -14.05
C GLY A 46 -0.44 8.00 -13.67
N CYS A 47 -0.18 7.73 -12.39
CA CYS A 47 0.21 6.40 -11.89
C CYS A 47 -0.90 5.67 -11.10
N ILE A 48 -1.97 6.37 -10.71
CA ILE A 48 -3.12 5.79 -9.99
C ILE A 48 -4.39 5.86 -10.82
N ALA A 49 -5.39 5.08 -10.39
CA ALA A 49 -6.74 5.13 -10.94
C ALA A 49 -7.29 6.58 -10.89
N ALA A 50 -7.93 6.99 -11.99
CA ALA A 50 -8.57 8.30 -12.09
C ALA A 50 -9.81 8.39 -11.18
N GLU A 51 -10.50 7.27 -10.99
CA GLU A 51 -11.60 7.15 -10.04
C GLU A 51 -11.06 6.84 -8.65
N HIS A 52 -11.61 7.54 -7.64
CA HIS A 52 -11.29 7.33 -6.25
C HIS A 52 -12.38 6.48 -5.58
N ASN A 53 -11.98 5.44 -4.85
CA ASN A 53 -12.93 4.50 -4.25
C ASN A 53 -12.31 3.73 -3.07
N CYS A 54 -13.16 3.20 -2.20
CA CYS A 54 -12.79 2.24 -1.16
C CYS A 54 -12.34 0.92 -1.80
N LYS A 55 -11.30 0.29 -1.26
CA LYS A 55 -10.94 -1.07 -1.66
C LYS A 55 -11.94 -2.08 -1.09
N ASN A 56 -12.79 -2.62 -1.95
CA ASN A 56 -13.88 -3.55 -1.62
C ASN A 56 -13.49 -4.77 -0.75
N ARG A 57 -12.23 -5.22 -0.82
CA ARG A 57 -11.73 -6.40 -0.08
C ARG A 57 -10.62 -6.08 0.92
N PHE A 58 -10.44 -4.80 1.26
CA PHE A 58 -9.31 -4.34 2.06
C PHE A 58 -9.08 -5.16 3.33
N ARG A 59 -10.10 -5.31 4.18
CA ARG A 59 -10.00 -6.05 5.44
C ARG A 59 -9.61 -7.51 5.21
N HIS A 60 -10.27 -8.17 4.27
CA HIS A 60 -10.01 -9.57 3.92
C HIS A 60 -8.57 -9.77 3.43
N ASP A 61 -8.11 -8.88 2.55
CA ASP A 61 -6.78 -8.94 1.98
C ASP A 61 -5.70 -8.59 3.01
N LEU A 62 -5.98 -7.66 3.92
CA LEU A 62 -5.11 -7.32 5.05
C LEU A 62 -4.94 -8.51 6.00
N CYS A 63 -6.03 -9.17 6.41
CA CYS A 63 -5.94 -10.36 7.26
C CYS A 63 -5.08 -11.46 6.61
N LYS A 64 -5.29 -11.74 5.31
CA LYS A 64 -4.49 -12.73 4.58
C LYS A 64 -3.01 -12.38 4.49
N ASP A 65 -2.68 -11.11 4.37
CA ASP A 65 -1.29 -10.68 4.33
C ASP A 65 -0.65 -10.74 5.72
N LEU A 66 -1.37 -10.40 6.80
CA LEU A 66 -0.90 -10.56 8.18
C LEU A 66 -0.65 -12.03 8.55
N GLU A 67 -1.59 -12.93 8.21
CA GLU A 67 -1.44 -14.38 8.39
C GLU A 67 -0.19 -14.90 7.65
N ALA A 68 0.07 -14.40 6.44
CA ALA A 68 1.25 -14.78 5.67
C ALA A 68 2.54 -14.25 6.32
N LEU A 69 2.56 -13.00 6.77
CA LEU A 69 3.73 -12.42 7.45
C LEU A 69 4.11 -13.19 8.71
N GLU A 70 3.11 -13.61 9.49
CA GLU A 70 3.31 -14.45 10.68
C GLU A 70 3.79 -15.86 10.30
N ALA A 71 3.15 -16.51 9.32
CA ALA A 71 3.52 -17.86 8.89
C ALA A 71 4.94 -17.96 8.31
N TYR A 72 5.47 -16.85 7.77
CA TYR A 72 6.82 -16.75 7.23
C TYR A 72 7.82 -16.12 8.21
N ASP A 73 7.43 -15.85 9.45
CA ASP A 73 8.27 -15.22 10.49
C ASP A 73 8.98 -13.95 9.99
N VAL A 74 8.23 -13.10 9.28
CA VAL A 74 8.80 -11.89 8.68
C VAL A 74 9.04 -10.84 9.76
N PRO A 75 10.25 -10.26 9.86
CA PRO A 75 10.55 -9.27 10.89
C PRO A 75 9.62 -8.04 10.81
N PRO A 76 9.26 -7.44 11.96
CA PRO A 76 8.46 -6.23 11.98
C PRO A 76 9.22 -5.06 11.33
N ALA A 77 8.49 -4.22 10.60
CA ALA A 77 9.02 -3.02 9.98
C ALA A 77 7.99 -1.88 10.06
N PRO A 78 8.43 -0.61 10.00
CA PRO A 78 7.52 0.52 9.97
C PRO A 78 6.56 0.46 8.78
N VAL A 79 5.32 0.87 9.02
CA VAL A 79 4.25 0.92 8.01
C VAL A 79 3.94 2.37 7.68
N HIS A 80 3.96 2.70 6.39
CA HIS A 80 3.42 3.95 5.88
C HIS A 80 1.98 3.74 5.42
N LEU A 81 1.10 4.66 5.79
CA LEU A 81 -0.29 4.66 5.35
C LEU A 81 -0.47 5.65 4.21
N SER A 82 -1.18 5.24 3.17
CA SER A 82 -1.63 6.10 2.07
C SER A 82 -0.47 6.81 1.35
N ASN A 83 0.57 6.07 0.97
CA ASN A 83 1.64 6.66 0.16
C ASN A 83 1.10 7.19 -1.17
N SER A 84 0.17 6.48 -1.82
CA SER A 84 -0.30 6.84 -3.18
C SER A 84 -1.75 7.34 -3.21
N THR A 85 -2.36 7.59 -2.06
CA THR A 85 -3.73 8.08 -1.90
C THR A 85 -3.79 9.03 -0.71
N ASP A 86 -4.92 9.65 -0.43
CA ASP A 86 -5.11 10.37 0.84
C ASP A 86 -5.82 9.45 1.86
N PRO A 87 -5.40 9.37 3.14
CA PRO A 87 -6.05 8.53 4.16
C PRO A 87 -7.37 9.10 4.69
N LEU A 88 -7.66 10.38 4.48
CA LEU A 88 -8.83 11.09 5.00
C LEU A 88 -9.79 11.48 3.87
N GLN A 89 -9.93 10.61 2.86
CA GLN A 89 -10.90 10.83 1.79
C GLN A 89 -12.33 10.71 2.31
N PRO A 90 -13.27 11.56 1.84
CA PRO A 90 -14.67 11.55 2.28
C PRO A 90 -15.49 10.46 1.58
N LEU A 91 -14.94 9.24 1.45
CA LEU A 91 -15.56 8.12 0.75
C LEU A 91 -16.38 7.20 1.66
N GLU A 92 -16.12 7.24 2.97
CA GLU A 92 -16.76 6.38 3.98
C GLU A 92 -17.96 7.07 4.68
N GLN A 93 -18.41 8.21 4.16
CA GLN A 93 -19.54 8.99 4.69
C GLN A 93 -20.90 8.45 4.27
#